data_AF-A0A2V8SKE4-F1
#
_entry.id   AF-A0A2V8SKE4-F1
#
_cell.length_a   1.000
_cell.length_b   1.000
_cell.length_c   1.000
_cell.angle_alpha   90.00
_cell.angle_beta   90.00
_cell.angle_gamma   90.00
#
_symmetry.space_group_name_H-M   'P 1'
#
loop_
_entity.id
_entity.type
_entity.pdbx_description
1 polymer ?
#
loop_
_entity_poly.entity_id
_entity_poly.type
_entity_poly.pdbx_seq_one_letter_code
_entity_poly.pdbx_strand_id
1 'polypeptide(L)'
;MIRSISIFAIVILYLGALSAFGQGKPAWINDIETAIKQKEPTFVIGDRRITENLSAFSERLVLNKGGVTGLVDITTYTVLSNPEETFDGLVEIENNVHANVKGTKIADLGDAAYIWAGKNADNFATINFKKGKTFVRISLPGKATALRFAKLIESHIP
;
A
#
# COMPACT_ATOMS: atom_id res chain seq x y z
N MET A 1 -1.24 2.71 -55.13
CA MET A 1 -0.28 2.18 -54.13
C MET A 1 -0.14 3.18 -52.99
N ILE A 2 -1.09 3.22 -52.04
CA ILE A 2 -0.92 3.91 -50.75
C ILE A 2 -1.74 3.12 -49.72
N ARG A 3 -1.15 2.09 -49.14
CA ARG A 3 -1.69 1.37 -47.97
C ARG A 3 -0.49 0.83 -47.21
N SER A 4 0.00 1.52 -46.18
CA SER A 4 0.91 0.95 -45.16
C SER A 4 1.28 1.87 -43.98
N ILE A 5 0.87 3.15 -43.91
CA ILE A 5 1.42 4.06 -42.86
C ILE A 5 0.55 4.15 -41.59
N SER A 6 -0.65 3.56 -41.55
CA SER A 6 -1.63 3.88 -40.50
C SER A 6 -1.64 3.00 -39.25
N ILE A 7 -0.83 1.94 -39.14
CA ILE A 7 -0.92 1.02 -37.98
C ILE A 7 0.21 1.24 -36.95
N PHE A 8 1.40 1.66 -37.38
CA PHE A 8 2.54 1.84 -36.46
C PHE A 8 2.42 3.06 -35.53
N ALA A 9 1.74 4.12 -35.95
CA ALA A 9 1.59 5.33 -35.13
C ALA A 9 0.61 5.16 -33.95
N ILE A 10 -0.38 4.24 -34.08
CA ILE A 10 -1.40 4.03 -33.05
C ILE A 10 -0.86 3.15 -31.91
N VAL A 11 0.04 2.21 -32.21
CA VAL A 11 0.68 1.36 -31.19
C VAL A 11 1.66 2.16 -30.31
N ILE A 12 2.36 3.16 -30.89
CA ILE A 12 3.27 4.03 -30.13
C ILE A 12 2.48 5.00 -29.24
N LEU A 13 1.31 5.48 -29.68
CA LEU A 13 0.45 6.32 -28.82
C LEU A 13 -0.20 5.56 -27.66
N TYR A 14 -0.43 4.24 -27.79
CA TYR A 14 -0.92 3.42 -26.68
C TYR A 14 0.18 3.02 -25.69
N LEU A 15 1.44 2.89 -26.14
CA LEU A 15 2.58 2.65 -25.25
C LEU A 15 3.05 3.92 -24.52
N GLY A 16 2.88 5.10 -25.12
CA GLY A 16 3.26 6.37 -24.50
C GLY A 16 2.34 6.85 -23.37
N ALA A 17 1.11 6.32 -23.28
CA ALA A 17 0.15 6.68 -22.23
C ALA A 17 0.41 5.97 -20.88
N LEU A 18 1.29 4.97 -20.84
CA LEU A 18 1.65 4.25 -19.60
C LEU A 18 2.90 4.81 -18.90
N SER A 19 3.64 5.72 -19.53
CA SER A 19 4.94 6.21 -19.04
C SER A 19 4.91 7.56 -18.33
N ALA A 20 3.72 8.11 -18.03
CA ALA A 20 3.60 9.42 -17.36
C ALA A 20 3.45 9.34 -15.82
N PHE A 21 3.62 8.16 -15.21
CA PHE A 21 3.61 8.00 -13.74
C PHE A 21 4.97 7.51 -13.22
N GLY A 22 5.64 8.35 -12.43
CA GLY A 22 6.65 7.93 -11.44
C GLY A 22 8.11 8.02 -11.88
N GLN A 23 8.71 9.21 -11.80
CA GLN A 23 10.18 9.33 -11.88
C GLN A 23 10.89 8.88 -10.59
N GLY A 24 10.18 8.69 -9.46
CA GLY A 24 10.76 8.14 -8.23
C GLY A 24 9.98 7.01 -7.56
N LYS A 25 9.05 6.35 -8.26
CA LYS A 25 8.34 5.17 -7.72
C LYS A 25 9.28 3.96 -7.71
N PRO A 26 9.56 3.35 -6.55
CA PRO A 26 10.34 2.10 -6.49
C PRO A 26 9.64 0.97 -7.24
N ALA A 27 10.42 0.18 -8.00
CA ALA A 27 9.89 -0.91 -8.83
C ALA A 27 9.08 -1.93 -8.03
N TRP A 28 9.52 -2.27 -6.81
CA TRP A 28 8.86 -3.25 -5.94
C TRP A 28 7.43 -2.83 -5.53
N ILE A 29 7.07 -1.55 -5.60
CA ILE A 29 5.69 -1.10 -5.36
C ILE A 29 4.78 -1.48 -6.53
N ASN A 30 5.29 -1.48 -7.76
CA ASN A 30 4.53 -2.01 -8.90
C ASN A 30 4.30 -3.52 -8.79
N ASP A 31 5.27 -4.24 -8.20
CA ASP A 31 5.14 -5.68 -7.94
C ASP A 31 4.04 -5.95 -6.90
N ILE A 32 3.90 -5.11 -5.88
CA ILE A 32 2.79 -5.17 -4.92
C ILE A 32 1.44 -5.01 -5.63
N GLU A 33 1.28 -3.99 -6.47
CA GLU A 33 0.02 -3.80 -7.21
C GLU A 33 -0.31 -5.01 -8.08
N THR A 34 0.70 -5.55 -8.75
CA THR A 34 0.57 -6.74 -9.59
C THR A 34 0.16 -7.95 -8.76
N ALA A 35 0.80 -8.16 -7.62
CA ALA A 35 0.50 -9.24 -6.70
C ALA A 35 -0.90 -9.12 -6.09
N ILE A 36 -1.36 -7.91 -5.75
CA ILE A 36 -2.73 -7.66 -5.28
C ILE A 36 -3.74 -8.03 -6.37
N LYS A 37 -3.53 -7.56 -7.61
CA LYS A 37 -4.44 -7.89 -8.73
C LYS A 37 -4.51 -9.40 -8.99
N GLN A 38 -3.39 -10.10 -8.86
CA GLN A 38 -3.31 -11.53 -9.12
C GLN A 38 -3.88 -12.39 -7.98
N LYS A 39 -3.52 -12.08 -6.73
CA LYS A 39 -3.84 -12.92 -5.56
C LYS A 39 -5.14 -12.51 -4.87
N GLU A 40 -5.58 -11.26 -5.04
CA GLU A 40 -6.80 -10.71 -4.44
C GLU A 40 -7.74 -10.15 -5.52
N PRO A 41 -8.14 -10.92 -6.56
CA PRO A 41 -8.85 -10.41 -7.73
C PRO A 41 -10.24 -9.82 -7.42
N THR A 42 -10.79 -10.12 -6.24
CA THR A 42 -12.05 -9.52 -5.77
C THR A 42 -11.90 -8.06 -5.31
N PHE A 43 -10.68 -7.58 -5.10
CA PHE A 43 -10.38 -6.19 -4.78
C PHE A 43 -9.95 -5.46 -6.04
N VAL A 44 -10.63 -4.36 -6.34
CA VAL A 44 -10.30 -3.46 -7.45
C VAL A 44 -9.50 -2.28 -6.89
N ILE A 45 -8.31 -2.04 -7.44
CA ILE A 45 -7.54 -0.83 -7.16
C ILE A 45 -8.22 0.32 -7.89
N GLY A 46 -8.85 1.22 -7.13
CA GLY A 46 -9.50 2.42 -7.64
C GLY A 46 -8.54 3.59 -7.70
N ASP A 47 -8.81 4.61 -6.89
CA ASP A 47 -7.99 5.81 -6.81
C ASP A 47 -6.60 5.53 -6.23
N ARG A 48 -5.65 6.32 -6.72
CA ARG A 48 -4.27 6.33 -6.24
C ARG A 48 -3.87 7.76 -5.91
N ARG A 49 -3.15 7.95 -4.80
CA ARG A 49 -2.52 9.22 -4.47
C ARG A 49 -1.03 8.99 -4.24
N ILE A 50 -0.22 9.55 -5.12
CA ILE A 50 1.23 9.50 -5.03
C ILE A 50 1.71 10.84 -4.48
N THR A 51 2.64 10.80 -3.55
CA THR A 51 3.33 11.97 -3.01
C THR A 51 4.81 11.66 -2.98
N GLU A 52 5.60 12.42 -3.72
CA GLU A 52 7.04 12.26 -3.81
C GLU A 52 7.70 13.56 -3.39
N ASN A 53 8.72 13.45 -2.54
CA ASN A 53 9.63 14.54 -2.21
C ASN A 53 11.06 13.98 -2.10
N LEU A 54 12.04 14.85 -1.83
CA LEU A 54 13.45 14.46 -1.78
C LEU A 54 13.77 13.41 -0.70
N SER A 55 12.96 13.32 0.36
CA SER A 55 13.23 12.45 1.52
C SER A 55 12.34 11.21 1.60
N ALA A 56 11.24 11.16 0.83
CA ALA A 56 10.28 10.08 0.87
C ALA A 56 9.47 9.94 -0.42
N PHE A 57 9.14 8.69 -0.73
CA PHE A 57 8.07 8.33 -1.64
C PHE A 57 6.89 7.79 -0.84
N SER A 58 5.67 8.24 -1.14
CA SER A 58 4.45 7.72 -0.55
C SER A 58 3.40 7.43 -1.60
N GLU A 59 2.72 6.31 -1.45
CA GLU A 59 1.59 5.92 -2.30
C GLU A 59 0.44 5.41 -1.43
N ARG A 60 -0.75 5.98 -1.65
CA ARG A 60 -2.03 5.49 -1.14
C ARG A 60 -2.76 4.78 -2.26
N LEU A 61 -3.11 3.53 -2.02
CA LEU A 61 -3.97 2.72 -2.86
C LEU A 61 -5.35 2.61 -2.23
N VAL A 62 -6.39 2.97 -2.98
CA VAL A 62 -7.79 2.75 -2.60
C VAL A 62 -8.25 1.40 -3.15
N LEU A 63 -8.67 0.50 -2.27
CA LEU A 63 -9.08 -0.87 -2.61
C LEU A 63 -10.59 -1.02 -2.44
N ASN A 64 -11.30 -1.37 -3.51
CA ASN A 64 -12.75 -1.50 -3.50
C ASN A 64 -13.19 -2.96 -3.67
N LYS A 65 -14.14 -3.44 -2.85
CA LYS A 65 -14.74 -4.77 -2.96
C LYS A 65 -16.19 -4.74 -2.49
N GLY A 66 -17.14 -5.07 -3.37
CA GLY A 66 -18.55 -5.29 -2.99
C GLY A 66 -19.18 -4.12 -2.24
N GLY A 67 -18.86 -2.87 -2.61
CA GLY A 67 -19.35 -1.66 -1.93
C GLY A 67 -18.55 -1.23 -0.70
N VAL A 68 -17.49 -1.97 -0.32
CA VAL A 68 -16.58 -1.59 0.76
C VAL A 68 -15.29 -1.01 0.17
N THR A 69 -14.81 0.09 0.78
CA THR A 69 -13.57 0.76 0.41
C THR A 69 -12.56 0.65 1.53
N GLY A 70 -11.37 0.14 1.21
CA GLY A 70 -10.23 0.05 2.09
C GLY A 70 -9.02 0.80 1.55
N LEU A 71 -8.00 0.94 2.39
CA LEU A 71 -6.82 1.77 2.11
C LEU A 71 -5.54 0.99 2.39
N VAL A 72 -4.54 1.17 1.52
CA VAL A 72 -3.16 0.77 1.74
C VAL A 72 -2.28 1.99 1.51
N ASP A 73 -1.64 2.47 2.56
CA ASP A 73 -0.66 3.54 2.51
C ASP A 73 0.73 2.93 2.66
N ILE A 74 1.60 3.20 1.69
CA ILE A 74 3.01 2.80 1.71
C ILE A 74 3.82 4.08 1.68
N THR A 75 4.71 4.25 2.64
CA THR A 75 5.65 5.36 2.68
C THR A 75 7.05 4.81 2.86
N THR A 76 7.95 5.07 1.92
CA THR A 76 9.35 4.67 2.00
C THR A 76 10.25 5.89 2.01
N TYR A 77 11.14 5.94 2.98
CA TYR A 77 12.07 7.06 3.15
C TYR A 77 13.42 6.74 2.55
N THR A 78 14.05 7.72 1.90
CA THR A 78 15.40 7.60 1.34
C THR A 78 16.46 7.93 2.40
N VAL A 79 16.24 9.00 3.18
CA VAL A 79 17.26 9.61 4.04
C VAL A 79 16.93 9.57 5.54
N LEU A 80 15.78 9.03 5.95
CA LEU A 80 15.35 9.09 7.35
C LEU A 80 16.35 8.39 8.29
N SER A 81 16.88 9.14 9.25
CA SER A 81 17.91 8.70 10.20
C SER A 81 17.34 7.87 11.36
N ASN A 82 16.10 8.13 11.78
CA ASN A 82 15.45 7.35 12.84
C ASN A 82 14.05 6.85 12.45
N PRO A 83 13.97 5.76 11.66
CA PRO A 83 12.69 5.16 11.29
C PRO A 83 11.93 4.53 12.46
N GLU A 84 12.59 4.14 13.56
CA GLU A 84 11.88 3.58 14.72
C GLU A 84 11.03 4.64 15.42
N GLU A 85 11.59 5.81 15.73
CA GLU A 85 10.84 6.90 16.37
C GLU A 85 9.62 7.35 15.54
N THR A 86 9.76 7.37 14.21
CA THR A 86 8.64 7.69 13.32
C THR A 86 7.55 6.64 13.39
N PHE A 87 7.92 5.36 13.43
CA PHE A 87 6.95 4.28 13.57
C PHE A 87 6.25 4.32 14.93
N ASP A 88 7.01 4.49 16.00
CA ASP A 88 6.47 4.53 17.36
C ASP A 88 5.48 5.70 17.52
N GLY A 89 5.81 6.88 16.98
CA GLY A 89 4.89 8.01 16.94
C GLY A 89 3.61 7.73 16.15
N LEU A 90 3.70 7.00 15.02
CA LEU A 90 2.51 6.56 14.28
C LEU A 90 1.67 5.57 15.08
N VAL A 91 2.29 4.63 15.79
CA VAL A 91 1.60 3.67 16.67
C VAL A 91 0.91 4.40 17.82
N GLU A 92 1.55 5.42 18.40
CA GLU A 92 0.96 6.25 19.45
C GLU A 92 -0.27 7.02 18.93
N ILE A 93 -0.15 7.67 17.76
CA ILE A 93 -1.28 8.36 17.12
C ILE A 93 -2.45 7.41 16.90
N GLU A 94 -2.21 6.21 16.34
CA GLU A 94 -3.28 5.23 16.11
C GLU A 94 -3.88 4.71 17.42
N ASN A 95 -3.09 4.51 18.47
CA ASN A 95 -3.63 4.15 19.80
C ASN A 95 -4.59 5.22 20.32
N ASN A 96 -4.29 6.50 20.09
CA ASN A 96 -5.16 7.61 20.48
C ASN A 96 -6.43 7.68 19.61
N VAL A 97 -6.31 7.50 18.28
CA VAL A 97 -7.45 7.45 17.35
C VAL A 97 -8.38 6.28 17.68
N HIS A 98 -7.80 5.13 18.01
CA HIS A 98 -8.50 3.92 18.37
C HIS A 98 -8.62 3.74 19.90
N ALA A 99 -8.89 4.80 20.67
CA ALA A 99 -8.90 4.77 22.14
C ALA A 99 -9.72 3.61 22.78
N ASN A 100 -10.74 3.11 22.09
CA ASN A 100 -11.58 1.99 22.55
C ASN A 100 -11.07 0.59 22.13
N VAL A 101 -9.99 0.51 21.38
CA VAL A 101 -9.40 -0.71 20.83
C VAL A 101 -7.89 -0.70 21.06
N LYS A 102 -7.40 -1.62 21.89
CA LYS A 102 -5.97 -1.71 22.18
C LYS A 102 -5.21 -2.31 20.99
N GLY A 103 -4.15 -1.62 20.55
CA GLY A 103 -3.22 -2.15 19.56
C GLY A 103 -2.55 -3.43 20.05
N THR A 104 -2.55 -4.47 19.23
CA THR A 104 -1.88 -5.75 19.52
C THR A 104 -0.66 -5.89 18.62
N LYS A 105 0.51 -6.23 19.19
CA LYS A 105 1.71 -6.49 18.40
C LYS A 105 1.52 -7.75 17.55
N ILE A 106 1.93 -7.70 16.29
CA ILE A 106 1.94 -8.86 15.39
C ILE A 106 3.38 -9.40 15.32
N ALA A 107 3.57 -10.67 15.70
CA ALA A 107 4.84 -11.35 15.50
C ALA A 107 5.03 -11.69 14.00
N ASP A 108 6.28 -11.72 13.55
CA ASP A 108 6.68 -12.18 12.21
C ASP A 108 6.09 -11.35 11.05
N LEU A 109 5.95 -10.02 11.24
CA LEU A 109 5.54 -9.09 10.20
C LEU A 109 6.44 -7.84 10.24
N GLY A 110 7.39 -7.75 9.31
CA GLY A 110 8.38 -6.68 9.28
C GLY A 110 9.28 -6.65 10.54
N ASP A 111 9.88 -5.50 10.79
CA ASP A 111 10.71 -5.24 11.98
C ASP A 111 9.82 -4.95 13.21
N ALA A 112 8.70 -4.26 12.98
CA ALA A 112 7.71 -3.93 13.99
C ALA A 112 6.32 -3.84 13.36
N ALA A 113 5.30 -4.39 14.04
CA ALA A 113 3.93 -4.38 13.54
C ALA A 113 2.88 -4.38 14.66
N TYR A 114 1.78 -3.66 14.41
CA TYR A 114 0.64 -3.55 15.30
C TYR A 114 -0.67 -3.63 14.53
N ILE A 115 -1.70 -4.17 15.19
CA ILE A 115 -3.07 -4.23 14.68
C ILE A 115 -4.08 -3.66 15.68
N TRP A 116 -4.99 -2.86 15.15
CA TRP A 116 -6.19 -2.37 15.84
C TRP A 116 -7.41 -2.98 15.13
N ALA A 117 -8.12 -3.84 15.84
CA ALA A 117 -9.35 -4.46 15.36
C ALA A 117 -10.33 -4.62 16.53
N GLY A 118 -11.59 -4.23 16.34
CA GLY A 118 -12.65 -4.44 17.34
C GLY A 118 -12.97 -5.93 17.57
N LYS A 119 -13.75 -6.23 18.61
CA LYS A 119 -14.17 -7.61 18.93
C LYS A 119 -15.02 -8.28 17.84
N ASN A 120 -15.71 -7.49 17.01
CA ASN A 120 -16.55 -8.01 15.94
C ASN A 120 -15.75 -8.05 14.62
N ALA A 121 -15.82 -9.19 13.92
CA ALA A 121 -15.10 -9.44 12.67
C ALA A 121 -15.48 -8.49 11.52
N ASP A 122 -16.62 -7.80 11.63
CA ASP A 122 -17.16 -6.89 10.62
C ASP A 122 -16.60 -5.46 10.71
N ASN A 123 -15.74 -5.17 11.70
CA ASN A 123 -15.07 -3.88 11.79
C ASN A 123 -13.80 -3.85 10.92
N PHE A 124 -13.49 -2.66 10.40
CA PHE A 124 -12.20 -2.41 9.77
C PHE A 124 -11.06 -2.75 10.74
N ALA A 125 -10.06 -3.44 10.22
CA ALA A 125 -8.82 -3.68 10.92
C ALA A 125 -7.75 -2.77 10.33
N THR A 126 -7.12 -1.97 11.19
CA THR A 126 -5.94 -1.19 10.85
C THR A 126 -4.70 -1.96 11.25
N ILE A 127 -3.79 -2.19 10.32
CA ILE A 127 -2.46 -2.75 10.57
C ILE A 127 -1.44 -1.68 10.19
N ASN A 128 -0.53 -1.37 11.10
CA ASN A 128 0.69 -0.64 10.79
C ASN A 128 1.87 -1.59 10.93
N PHE A 129 2.78 -1.58 9.96
CA PHE A 129 4.07 -2.22 10.14
C PHE A 129 5.19 -1.43 9.49
N LYS A 130 6.40 -1.71 9.93
CA LYS A 130 7.64 -1.18 9.41
C LYS A 130 8.50 -2.33 8.91
N LYS A 131 9.20 -2.12 7.79
CA LYS A 131 10.33 -2.95 7.36
C LYS A 131 11.41 -2.06 6.75
N GLY A 132 12.60 -2.06 7.33
CA GLY A 132 13.70 -1.18 6.96
C GLY A 132 13.30 0.30 7.04
N LYS A 133 13.26 0.97 5.90
CA LYS A 133 12.87 2.40 5.78
C LYS A 133 11.44 2.60 5.27
N THR A 134 10.67 1.52 5.20
CA THR A 134 9.30 1.53 4.68
C THR A 134 8.30 1.33 5.81
N PHE A 135 7.31 2.20 5.85
CA PHE A 135 6.14 2.07 6.69
C PHE A 135 4.93 1.75 5.82
N VAL A 136 4.07 0.89 6.34
CA VAL A 136 2.85 0.49 5.68
C VAL A 136 1.71 0.58 6.66
N ARG A 137 0.62 1.23 6.25
CA ARG A 137 -0.67 1.22 6.94
C ARG A 137 -1.71 0.57 6.04
N ILE A 138 -2.45 -0.38 6.58
CA ILE A 138 -3.50 -1.11 5.87
C ILE A 138 -4.77 -0.99 6.69
N SER A 139 -5.82 -0.46 6.10
CA SER A 139 -7.16 -0.40 6.69
C SER A 139 -8.13 -1.13 5.79
N LEU A 140 -8.48 -2.36 6.16
CA LEU A 140 -9.31 -3.27 5.37
C LEU A 140 -10.44 -3.88 6.20
N PRO A 141 -11.58 -4.26 5.57
CA PRO A 141 -12.65 -4.95 6.25
C PRO A 141 -12.19 -6.34 6.72
N GLY A 142 -12.25 -6.55 8.03
CA GLY A 142 -11.92 -7.81 8.68
C GLY A 142 -10.42 -8.04 8.91
N LYS A 143 -10.11 -8.54 10.10
CA LYS A 143 -8.75 -8.84 10.56
C LYS A 143 -7.97 -9.80 9.64
N ALA A 144 -8.63 -10.86 9.16
CA ALA A 144 -7.98 -11.86 8.31
C ALA A 144 -7.57 -11.29 6.93
N THR A 145 -8.41 -10.44 6.35
CA THR A 145 -8.12 -9.74 5.09
C THR A 145 -6.95 -8.78 5.27
N ALA A 146 -6.98 -7.93 6.30
CA ALA A 146 -5.90 -7.00 6.59
C ALA A 146 -4.57 -7.71 6.77
N LEU A 147 -4.53 -8.80 7.55
CA LEU A 147 -3.32 -9.60 7.77
C LEU A 147 -2.78 -10.23 6.47
N ARG A 148 -3.66 -10.73 5.60
CA ARG A 148 -3.26 -11.35 4.34
C ARG A 148 -2.63 -10.31 3.39
N PHE A 149 -3.23 -9.12 3.29
CA PHE A 149 -2.64 -8.01 2.55
C PHE A 149 -1.32 -7.55 3.17
N ALA A 150 -1.22 -7.48 4.50
CA ALA A 150 0.01 -7.09 5.18
C ALA A 150 1.17 -8.02 4.86
N LYS A 151 0.96 -9.34 4.96
CA LYS A 151 1.97 -10.34 4.59
C LYS A 151 2.31 -10.30 3.10
N LEU A 152 1.31 -10.07 2.25
CA LEU A 152 1.53 -9.94 0.82
C LEU A 152 2.43 -8.74 0.50
N ILE A 153 2.19 -7.59 1.14
CA ILE A 153 2.96 -6.37 0.91
C ILE A 153 4.37 -6.51 1.50
N GLU A 154 4.47 -7.01 2.72
CA GLU A 154 5.76 -7.22 3.42
C GLU A 154 6.72 -8.08 2.61
N SER A 155 6.22 -9.12 1.93
CA SER A 155 7.05 -10.03 1.14
C SER A 155 7.68 -9.40 -0.12
N HIS A 156 7.25 -8.20 -0.51
CA HIS A 156 7.77 -7.47 -1.67
C HIS A 156 8.62 -6.25 -1.25
N ILE A 157 8.65 -5.90 0.03
CA ILE A 157 9.55 -4.85 0.53
C ILE A 157 10.96 -5.47 0.65
N PRO A 158 11.98 -4.86 0.01
CA PRO A 158 13.36 -5.35 0.03
C PRO A 158 14.02 -5.25 1.42
#